data_AF-W0FTJ3-F1
#
_entry.id   AF-W0FTJ3-F1
#
_cell.length_a   1.000
_cell.length_b   1.000
_cell.length_c   1.000
_cell.angle_alpha   90.00
_cell.angle_beta   90.00
_cell.angle_gamma   90.00
#
_symmetry.space_group_name_H-M   'P 1'
#
loop_
_entity.id
_entity.type
_entity.pdbx_description
1 polymer ?
#
loop_
_entity_poly.entity_id
_entity_poly.type
_entity_poly.pdbx_seq_one_letter_code
_entity_poly.pdbx_strand_id
1 'polypeptide(L)'
;TEVSVEKIWDDNDNKEGFRPSNVTVKLLANGKETGKTATLTVDNSWKHTWKNLQKFEGGKEIEYTVTEAQLANYKTPVIAKVSETAWAYTVTNSRDFEETEAIVKKVWKDADDQDGYRPETLTVKLLADGKETGKTVTLSEDNDWEDKIEKLQKYAGGKAIKYTVVGRRTAGQLYAGQQRDRRNNHNYHQQPYHGRHGCGCAEGLG
;
A
#
# COMPACT_ATOMS: atom_id res chain seq x y z
N THR A 1 -35.15 -16.47 -14.90
CA THR A 1 -33.93 -16.67 -14.09
C THR A 1 -33.36 -15.33 -13.69
N GLU A 2 -32.59 -15.29 -12.61
CA GLU A 2 -31.82 -14.11 -12.23
C GLU A 2 -30.39 -14.51 -11.87
N VAL A 3 -29.47 -13.56 -11.99
CA VAL A 3 -28.06 -13.72 -11.60
C VAL A 3 -27.71 -12.56 -10.68
N SER A 4 -27.21 -12.86 -9.48
CA SER A 4 -26.77 -11.86 -8.52
C SER A 4 -25.25 -11.87 -8.37
N VAL A 5 -24.70 -10.70 -8.09
CA VAL A 5 -23.27 -10.50 -7.87
C VAL A 5 -23.04 -9.58 -6.67
N GLU A 6 -22.07 -9.93 -5.84
CA GLU A 6 -21.55 -9.12 -4.75
C GLU A 6 -20.04 -8.94 -4.89
N LYS A 7 -19.57 -7.70 -4.79
CA LYS A 7 -18.15 -7.38 -4.81
C LYS A 7 -17.59 -7.35 -3.40
N ILE A 8 -16.49 -8.08 -3.21
CA ILE A 8 -15.73 -8.15 -1.97
C ILE A 8 -14.36 -7.51 -2.18
N TRP A 9 -13.93 -6.75 -1.17
CA TRP A 9 -12.63 -6.10 -1.13
C TRP A 9 -11.80 -6.68 0.02
N ASP A 10 -10.64 -7.21 -0.32
CA ASP A 10 -9.65 -7.73 0.61
C ASP A 10 -8.37 -6.90 0.46
N ASP A 11 -8.43 -5.66 0.95
CA ASP A 11 -7.42 -4.62 0.71
C ASP A 11 -7.15 -3.77 1.96
N ASN A 12 -7.30 -4.39 3.14
CA ASN A 12 -7.09 -3.75 4.44
C ASN A 12 -7.92 -2.47 4.61
N ASP A 13 -9.24 -2.57 4.35
CA ASP A 13 -10.19 -1.46 4.38
C ASP A 13 -9.76 -0.24 3.57
N ASN A 14 -9.14 -0.47 2.41
CA ASN A 14 -8.61 0.58 1.53
C ASN A 14 -7.60 1.51 2.24
N LYS A 15 -6.84 1.03 3.24
CA LYS A 15 -5.88 1.83 4.01
C LYS A 15 -4.84 2.56 3.15
N GLU A 16 -4.47 1.96 2.02
CA GLU A 16 -3.52 2.55 1.07
C GLU A 16 -4.19 3.44 0.01
N GLY A 17 -5.52 3.40 -0.14
CA GLY A 17 -6.27 4.27 -1.04
C GLY A 17 -6.27 3.87 -2.52
N PHE A 18 -6.00 2.60 -2.85
CA PHE A 18 -6.01 2.10 -4.24
C PHE A 18 -7.38 1.65 -4.73
N ARG A 19 -8.37 1.47 -3.86
CA ARG A 19 -9.70 1.01 -4.25
C ARG A 19 -10.36 2.03 -5.17
N PRO A 20 -10.75 1.66 -6.40
CA PRO A 20 -11.46 2.57 -7.29
C PRO A 20 -12.86 2.87 -6.73
N SER A 21 -13.45 3.99 -7.16
CA SER A 21 -14.81 4.36 -6.78
C SER A 21 -15.88 3.40 -7.31
N ASN A 22 -15.55 2.67 -8.39
CA ASN A 22 -16.45 1.73 -9.04
C ASN A 22 -15.66 0.64 -9.77
N VAL A 23 -16.34 -0.47 -10.05
CA VAL A 23 -15.89 -1.52 -10.97
C VAL A 23 -17.02 -1.91 -11.89
N THR A 24 -16.69 -2.48 -13.06
CA THR A 24 -17.70 -2.99 -14.00
C THR A 24 -17.55 -4.51 -14.11
N VAL A 25 -18.66 -5.20 -13.87
CA VAL A 25 -18.78 -6.64 -14.08
C VAL A 25 -19.63 -6.92 -15.32
N LYS A 26 -19.32 -8.00 -16.02
CA LYS A 26 -20.03 -8.44 -17.23
C LYS A 26 -20.72 -9.78 -16.99
N LEU A 27 -21.90 -9.93 -17.57
CA LEU A 27 -22.64 -11.19 -17.58
C LEU A 27 -22.32 -11.97 -18.87
N LEU A 28 -21.91 -13.22 -18.72
CA LEU A 28 -21.70 -14.17 -19.81
C LEU A 28 -22.81 -15.21 -19.82
N ALA A 29 -23.16 -15.73 -20.98
CA ALA A 29 -24.08 -16.85 -21.20
C ALA A 29 -23.37 -17.90 -22.06
N ASN A 30 -23.28 -19.14 -21.58
CA ASN A 30 -22.55 -20.23 -22.22
C ASN A 30 -21.13 -19.81 -22.64
N GLY A 31 -20.44 -19.08 -21.76
CA GLY A 31 -19.09 -18.55 -21.99
C GLY A 31 -18.98 -17.33 -22.94
N LYS A 32 -20.10 -16.78 -23.44
CA LYS A 32 -20.10 -15.61 -24.35
C LYS A 32 -20.67 -14.38 -23.68
N GLU A 33 -20.10 -13.20 -23.93
CA GLU A 33 -20.63 -11.94 -23.39
C GLU A 33 -22.08 -11.70 -23.88
N THR A 34 -22.97 -11.37 -22.94
CA THR A 34 -24.37 -11.05 -23.25
C THR A 34 -24.59 -9.59 -23.65
N GLY A 35 -23.56 -8.75 -23.52
CA GLY A 35 -23.66 -7.29 -23.59
C GLY A 35 -24.25 -6.63 -22.34
N LYS A 36 -24.75 -7.40 -21.37
CA LYS A 36 -25.21 -6.87 -20.08
C LYS A 36 -24.02 -6.67 -19.14
N THR A 37 -23.92 -5.47 -18.58
CA THR A 37 -22.92 -5.09 -17.59
C THR A 37 -23.60 -4.54 -16.34
N ALA A 38 -22.85 -4.41 -15.25
CA ALA A 38 -23.27 -3.68 -14.08
C ALA A 38 -22.09 -2.93 -13.47
N THR A 39 -22.32 -1.69 -13.08
CA THR A 39 -21.35 -0.88 -12.33
C THR A 39 -21.61 -1.06 -10.84
N LEU A 40 -20.63 -1.57 -10.11
CA LEU A 40 -20.69 -1.78 -8.67
C LEU A 40 -19.98 -0.60 -7.98
N THR A 41 -20.61 -0.04 -6.96
CA THR A 41 -20.19 1.18 -6.26
C THR A 41 -20.51 1.06 -4.77
N VAL A 42 -20.04 2.01 -3.96
CA VAL A 42 -20.48 2.10 -2.55
C VAL A 42 -22.00 2.34 -2.43
N ASP A 43 -22.59 3.11 -3.35
CA ASP A 43 -24.01 3.52 -3.28
C ASP A 43 -24.97 2.34 -3.48
N ASN A 44 -24.57 1.34 -4.27
CA ASN A 44 -25.32 0.09 -4.42
C ASN A 44 -24.83 -1.03 -3.50
N SER A 45 -24.09 -0.67 -2.45
CA SER A 45 -23.49 -1.61 -1.50
C SER A 45 -22.69 -2.71 -2.21
N TRP A 46 -22.05 -2.36 -3.33
CA TRP A 46 -21.22 -3.26 -4.13
C TRP A 46 -21.99 -4.48 -4.68
N LYS A 47 -23.30 -4.37 -4.92
CA LYS A 47 -24.18 -5.46 -5.33
C LYS A 47 -25.00 -5.15 -6.58
N HIS A 48 -25.33 -6.19 -7.35
CA HIS A 48 -26.25 -6.10 -8.47
C HIS A 48 -26.98 -7.42 -8.73
N THR A 49 -28.19 -7.35 -9.32
CA THR A 49 -28.94 -8.51 -9.77
C THR A 49 -29.51 -8.28 -11.16
N TRP A 50 -29.10 -9.09 -12.14
CA TRP A 50 -29.75 -9.15 -13.45
C TRP A 50 -30.98 -10.04 -13.37
N LYS A 51 -32.16 -9.49 -13.61
CA LYS A 51 -33.46 -10.19 -13.55
C LYS A 51 -33.98 -10.54 -14.94
N ASN A 52 -35.02 -11.37 -14.97
CA ASN A 52 -35.77 -11.74 -16.19
C ASN A 52 -34.87 -12.33 -17.29
N LEU A 53 -33.86 -13.11 -16.88
CA LEU A 53 -32.97 -13.82 -17.78
C LEU A 53 -33.62 -15.12 -18.26
N GLN A 54 -33.33 -15.48 -19.51
CA GLN A 54 -33.76 -16.74 -20.11
C GLN A 54 -33.16 -17.92 -19.35
N LYS A 55 -33.93 -18.98 -19.15
CA LYS A 55 -33.42 -20.19 -18.47
C LYS A 55 -32.87 -21.21 -19.46
N PHE A 56 -33.53 -21.36 -20.61
CA PHE A 56 -33.21 -22.37 -21.61
C PHE A 56 -33.07 -21.77 -22.99
N GLU A 57 -32.08 -22.21 -23.76
CA GLU A 57 -31.88 -21.88 -25.17
C GLU A 57 -31.76 -23.19 -25.96
N GLY A 58 -32.60 -23.36 -26.99
CA GLY A 58 -32.63 -24.60 -27.79
C GLY A 58 -32.91 -25.87 -26.96
N GLY A 59 -33.68 -25.75 -25.87
CA GLY A 59 -34.00 -26.86 -24.97
C GLY A 59 -32.91 -27.22 -23.96
N LYS A 60 -31.77 -26.53 -23.96
CA LYS A 60 -30.68 -26.73 -22.98
C LYS A 60 -30.65 -25.58 -21.97
N GLU A 61 -30.36 -25.88 -20.71
CA GLU A 61 -30.18 -24.83 -19.69
C GLU A 61 -28.97 -23.98 -20.07
N ILE A 62 -29.13 -22.66 -19.95
CA ILE A 62 -28.04 -21.72 -20.16
C ILE A 62 -27.10 -21.81 -18.95
N GLU A 63 -25.81 -21.54 -19.10
CA GLU A 63 -24.90 -21.32 -17.98
C GLU A 63 -24.47 -19.86 -17.98
N TYR A 64 -24.87 -19.07 -16.96
CA TYR A 64 -24.43 -17.68 -16.83
C TYR A 64 -23.29 -17.67 -15.83
N THR A 65 -22.29 -16.89 -16.16
CA THR A 65 -21.15 -16.59 -15.30
C THR A 65 -20.92 -15.09 -15.29
N VAL A 66 -20.15 -14.63 -14.33
CA VAL A 66 -19.76 -13.22 -14.22
C VAL A 66 -18.27 -13.10 -14.50
N THR A 67 -17.84 -11.98 -15.08
CA THR A 67 -16.43 -11.63 -15.23
C THR A 67 -16.17 -10.20 -14.78
N GLU A 68 -14.95 -9.93 -14.35
CA GLU A 68 -14.42 -8.59 -14.09
C GLU A 68 -13.04 -8.47 -14.74
N ALA A 69 -12.72 -7.30 -15.30
CA ALA A 69 -11.39 -7.05 -15.83
C ALA A 69 -10.37 -6.90 -14.69
N GLN A 70 -9.11 -7.22 -14.98
CA GLN A 70 -8.00 -6.98 -14.05
C GLN A 70 -7.94 -5.51 -13.63
N LEU A 71 -7.86 -5.26 -12.32
CA LEU A 71 -7.59 -3.92 -11.79
C LEU A 71 -6.09 -3.72 -11.57
N ALA A 72 -5.61 -2.50 -11.83
CA ALA A 72 -4.25 -2.12 -11.48
C ALA A 72 -4.05 -2.18 -9.95
N ASN A 73 -2.88 -2.65 -9.51
CA ASN A 73 -2.48 -2.76 -8.09
C ASN A 73 -3.23 -3.83 -7.27
N TYR A 74 -4.13 -4.59 -7.88
CA TYR A 74 -4.79 -5.75 -7.28
C TYR A 74 -4.29 -7.05 -7.90
N LYS A 75 -4.48 -8.16 -7.20
CA LYS A 75 -4.33 -9.51 -7.75
C LYS A 75 -5.43 -9.80 -8.78
N THR A 76 -5.32 -10.93 -9.48
CA THR A 76 -6.40 -11.41 -10.36
C THR A 76 -7.70 -11.56 -9.58
N PRO A 77 -8.84 -11.03 -10.09
CA PRO A 77 -10.13 -11.17 -9.42
C PRO A 77 -10.48 -12.64 -9.24
N VAL A 78 -10.90 -13.01 -8.03
CA VAL A 78 -11.42 -14.34 -7.74
C VAL A 78 -12.94 -14.30 -7.84
N ILE A 79 -13.51 -15.14 -8.69
CA ILE A 79 -14.96 -15.22 -8.91
C ILE A 79 -15.42 -16.57 -8.41
N ALA A 80 -16.32 -16.57 -7.42
CA ALA A 80 -16.83 -17.79 -6.81
C ALA A 80 -18.35 -17.83 -6.89
N LYS A 81 -18.89 -19.01 -7.22
CA LYS A 81 -20.34 -19.25 -7.13
C LYS A 81 -20.70 -19.50 -5.67
N VAL A 82 -21.70 -18.79 -5.17
CA VAL A 82 -22.12 -18.82 -3.75
C VAL A 82 -23.14 -19.92 -3.49
N SER A 83 -23.81 -20.42 -4.53
CA SER A 83 -24.87 -21.42 -4.43
C SER A 83 -24.79 -22.40 -5.59
N GLU A 84 -25.02 -23.68 -5.33
CA GLU A 84 -25.15 -24.69 -6.39
C GLU A 84 -26.45 -24.49 -7.18
N THR A 85 -27.52 -24.08 -6.49
CA THR A 85 -28.90 -24.02 -7.01
C THR A 85 -29.31 -22.64 -7.50
N ALA A 86 -28.63 -21.58 -7.04
CA ALA A 86 -28.86 -20.20 -7.48
C ALA A 86 -27.63 -19.63 -8.20
N TRP A 87 -27.85 -18.68 -9.10
CA TRP A 87 -26.78 -18.09 -9.90
C TRP A 87 -26.30 -16.83 -9.20
N ALA A 88 -25.72 -17.03 -8.03
CA ALA A 88 -25.18 -15.99 -7.16
C ALA A 88 -23.66 -16.09 -7.14
N TYR A 89 -22.98 -14.96 -7.30
CA TYR A 89 -21.53 -14.89 -7.40
C TYR A 89 -20.94 -13.86 -6.45
N THR A 90 -19.76 -14.15 -5.91
CA THR A 90 -18.87 -13.14 -5.35
C THR A 90 -17.75 -12.85 -6.31
N VAL A 91 -17.34 -11.59 -6.39
CA VAL A 91 -16.12 -11.15 -7.09
C VAL A 91 -15.21 -10.51 -6.05
N THR A 92 -14.09 -11.15 -5.74
CA THR A 92 -13.15 -10.68 -4.72
C THR A 92 -11.92 -10.08 -5.37
N ASN A 93 -11.61 -8.83 -5.03
CA ASN A 93 -10.32 -8.22 -5.35
C ASN A 93 -9.46 -8.10 -4.09
N SER A 94 -8.28 -8.71 -4.16
CA SER A 94 -7.31 -8.68 -3.06
C SER A 94 -6.08 -7.84 -3.40
N ARG A 95 -5.57 -7.11 -2.42
CA ARG A 95 -4.31 -6.37 -2.48
C ARG A 95 -3.54 -6.56 -1.18
N ASP A 96 -2.25 -6.87 -1.30
CA ASP A 96 -1.37 -6.99 -0.14
C ASP A 96 -0.98 -5.59 0.38
N PHE A 97 -0.97 -5.42 1.69
CA PHE A 97 -0.51 -4.20 2.34
C PHE A 97 1.01 -4.07 2.24
N GLU A 98 1.51 -2.92 1.79
CA GLU A 98 2.95 -2.71 1.63
C GLU A 98 3.53 -1.81 2.73
N GLU A 99 4.60 -2.32 3.34
CA GLU A 99 5.40 -1.59 4.32
C GLU A 99 6.75 -1.16 3.72
N THR A 100 7.38 -0.19 4.37
CA THR A 100 8.70 0.32 4.08
C THR A 100 9.43 0.69 5.37
N GLU A 101 10.66 1.17 5.24
CA GLU A 101 11.47 1.63 6.36
C GLU A 101 12.14 2.97 6.01
N ALA A 102 12.50 3.73 7.04
CA ALA A 102 13.27 4.96 6.90
C ALA A 102 14.60 4.78 7.64
N ILE A 103 15.70 4.80 6.90
CA ILE A 103 17.06 4.79 7.45
C ILE A 103 17.51 6.23 7.66
N VAL A 104 18.04 6.52 8.84
CA VAL A 104 18.48 7.84 9.25
C VAL A 104 19.94 7.77 9.64
N LYS A 105 20.80 8.49 8.91
CA LYS A 105 22.23 8.63 9.21
C LYS A 105 22.58 10.09 9.42
N LYS A 106 23.29 10.41 10.49
CA LYS A 106 23.83 11.74 10.74
C LYS A 106 25.32 11.76 10.40
N VAL A 107 25.67 12.58 9.41
CA VAL A 107 27.05 12.92 9.08
C VAL A 107 27.41 14.26 9.70
N TRP A 108 28.51 14.29 10.45
CA TRP A 108 29.08 15.48 11.05
C TRP A 108 30.14 16.12 10.13
N LYS A 109 30.22 17.45 10.16
CA LYS A 109 31.22 18.25 9.43
C LYS A 109 31.84 19.24 10.42
N ASP A 110 32.51 18.71 11.42
CA ASP A 110 32.97 19.40 12.63
C ASP A 110 34.43 19.05 12.99
N ALA A 111 35.23 18.66 12.00
CA ALA A 111 36.66 18.31 12.17
C ALA A 111 36.90 17.28 13.29
N ASP A 112 36.10 16.22 13.31
CA ASP A 112 36.13 15.18 14.34
C ASP A 112 35.91 15.71 15.77
N ASP A 113 34.93 16.60 15.90
CA ASP A 113 34.55 17.26 17.15
C ASP A 113 35.71 18.02 17.82
N GLN A 114 36.55 18.68 17.03
CA GLN A 114 37.71 19.45 17.53
C GLN A 114 37.36 20.44 18.65
N ASP A 115 36.17 21.04 18.58
CA ASP A 115 35.69 22.05 19.54
C ASP A 115 34.90 21.45 20.72
N GLY A 116 34.61 20.15 20.72
CA GLY A 116 33.85 19.46 21.78
C GLY A 116 32.39 19.91 21.90
N TYR A 117 31.77 20.34 20.80
CA TYR A 117 30.38 20.82 20.77
C TYR A 117 29.39 19.79 20.24
N ARG A 118 29.86 18.64 19.74
CA ARG A 118 28.99 17.55 19.30
C ARG A 118 28.15 17.06 20.50
N PRO A 119 26.81 17.02 20.39
CA PRO A 119 25.98 16.49 21.46
C PRO A 119 26.22 14.98 21.60
N GLU A 120 25.97 14.43 22.78
CA GLU A 120 26.02 12.97 23.00
C GLU A 120 24.95 12.23 22.19
N THR A 121 23.77 12.86 22.04
CA THR A 121 22.64 12.28 21.31
C THR A 121 21.93 13.31 20.42
N LEU A 122 21.29 12.81 19.35
CA LEU A 122 20.41 13.57 18.48
C LEU A 122 19.11 12.82 18.26
N THR A 123 18.01 13.35 18.79
CA THR A 123 16.67 12.86 18.46
C THR A 123 16.13 13.58 17.22
N VAL A 124 15.77 12.82 16.20
CA VAL A 124 15.05 13.32 15.03
C VAL A 124 13.63 12.79 15.02
N LYS A 125 12.71 13.61 14.54
CA LYS A 125 11.31 13.22 14.32
C LYS A 125 11.09 12.83 12.87
N LEU A 126 10.28 11.81 12.63
CA LEU A 126 9.86 11.39 11.31
C LEU A 126 8.61 12.14 10.88
N LEU A 127 8.62 12.68 9.66
CA LEU A 127 7.47 13.27 8.98
C LEU A 127 7.05 12.38 7.81
N ALA A 128 5.74 12.23 7.62
CA ALA A 128 5.10 11.63 6.46
C ALA A 128 4.39 12.73 5.67
N ASP A 129 4.79 12.95 4.42
CA ASP A 129 4.27 14.02 3.55
C ASP A 129 4.28 15.41 4.24
N GLY A 130 5.35 15.68 5.00
CA GLY A 130 5.55 16.92 5.73
C GLY A 130 4.76 17.04 7.05
N LYS A 131 4.04 16.01 7.48
CA LYS A 131 3.32 15.98 8.77
C LYS A 131 4.03 15.10 9.78
N GLU A 132 4.14 15.53 11.04
CA GLU A 132 4.76 14.72 12.10
C GLU A 132 4.00 13.39 12.28
N THR A 133 4.75 12.28 12.31
CA THR A 133 4.20 10.93 12.53
C THR A 133 4.11 10.54 14.00
N GLY A 134 4.73 11.33 14.88
CA GLY A 134 4.97 10.97 16.29
C GLY A 134 6.10 9.96 16.51
N LYS A 135 6.64 9.35 15.45
CA LYS A 135 7.81 8.45 15.54
C LYS A 135 9.09 9.28 15.60
N THR A 136 10.03 8.84 16.42
CA THR A 136 11.35 9.44 16.58
C THR A 136 12.42 8.38 16.52
N VAL A 137 13.64 8.80 16.19
CA VAL A 137 14.84 7.96 16.34
C VAL A 137 15.93 8.77 17.02
N THR A 138 16.70 8.11 17.88
CA THR A 138 17.80 8.73 18.64
C THR A 138 19.12 8.18 18.13
N LEU A 139 19.97 9.08 17.65
CA LEU A 139 21.29 8.78 17.13
C LEU A 139 22.32 9.13 18.19
N SER A 140 23.37 8.32 18.30
CA SER A 140 24.50 8.50 19.21
C SER A 140 25.75 7.88 18.60
N GLU A 141 26.90 7.99 19.28
CA GLU A 141 28.10 7.27 18.89
C GLU A 141 27.93 5.75 18.97
N ASP A 142 27.17 5.25 19.95
CA ASP A 142 26.92 3.81 20.15
C ASP A 142 26.24 3.12 18.95
N ASN A 143 25.48 3.87 18.16
CA ASN A 143 24.84 3.37 16.93
C ASN A 143 25.46 3.95 15.65
N ASP A 144 26.72 4.39 15.70
CA ASP A 144 27.42 4.98 14.57
C ASP A 144 26.66 6.14 13.92
N TRP A 145 25.87 6.86 14.72
CA TRP A 145 24.97 7.92 14.29
C TRP A 145 23.98 7.48 13.20
N GLU A 146 23.60 6.20 13.19
CA GLU A 146 22.72 5.57 12.21
C GLU A 146 21.69 4.66 12.87
N ASP A 147 20.42 4.82 12.50
CA ASP A 147 19.34 3.97 12.99
C ASP A 147 18.17 4.00 12.00
N LYS A 148 17.18 3.12 12.16
CA LYS A 148 16.06 2.96 11.23
C LYS A 148 14.71 2.88 11.93
N ILE A 149 13.67 3.27 11.19
CA ILE A 149 12.27 3.12 11.59
C ILE A 149 11.61 2.18 10.61
N GLU A 150 11.27 0.99 11.06
CA GLU A 150 10.65 -0.07 10.24
C GLU A 150 9.11 -0.02 10.25
N LYS A 151 8.49 -0.86 9.40
CA LYS A 151 7.04 -1.08 9.33
C LYS A 151 6.25 0.21 9.14
N LEU A 152 6.76 1.07 8.28
CA LEU A 152 6.11 2.30 7.85
C LEU A 152 5.16 1.98 6.71
N GLN A 153 3.96 2.55 6.72
CA GLN A 153 3.05 2.44 5.59
C GLN A 153 3.71 3.02 4.34
N LYS A 154 3.69 2.29 3.22
CA LYS A 154 4.36 2.73 1.99
C LYS A 154 3.51 3.70 1.17
N TYR A 155 2.20 3.48 1.11
CA TYR A 155 1.28 4.28 0.30
C TYR A 155 0.12 4.87 1.11
N ALA A 156 -0.30 6.08 0.78
CA ALA A 156 -1.54 6.68 1.26
C ALA A 156 -2.25 7.40 0.10
N GLY A 157 -3.57 7.23 -0.01
CA GLY A 157 -4.36 7.83 -1.09
C GLY A 157 -3.91 7.40 -2.49
N GLY A 158 -3.43 6.17 -2.64
CA GLY A 158 -2.94 5.60 -3.89
C GLY A 158 -1.57 6.12 -4.33
N LYS A 159 -0.81 6.80 -3.45
CA LYS A 159 0.50 7.39 -3.76
C LYS A 159 1.52 7.05 -2.69
N ALA A 160 2.80 6.95 -3.09
CA ALA A 160 3.87 6.65 -2.15
C ALA A 160 4.04 7.81 -1.16
N ILE A 161 4.16 7.49 0.12
CA ILE A 161 4.37 8.49 1.18
C ILE A 161 5.82 8.96 1.13
N LYS A 162 6.02 10.28 1.15
CA LYS A 162 7.35 10.86 1.27
C LYS A 162 7.74 10.99 2.74
N TYR A 163 8.60 10.08 3.20
CA TYR A 163 9.21 10.20 4.52
C TYR A 163 10.41 11.14 4.51
N THR A 164 10.46 12.02 5.51
CA THR A 164 11.57 12.93 5.80
C THR A 164 11.78 13.01 7.32
N VAL A 165 12.92 13.50 7.77
CA VAL A 165 13.14 13.72 9.21
C VAL A 165 13.46 15.19 9.49
N VAL A 166 13.10 15.64 10.69
CA VAL A 166 13.48 16.95 11.22
C VAL A 166 14.20 16.76 12.55
N GLY A 167 15.38 17.35 12.68
CA GLY A 167 16.12 17.34 13.94
C GLY A 167 15.55 18.35 14.91
N ARG A 168 15.32 17.93 16.16
CA ARG A 168 15.16 18.88 17.27
C ARG A 168 16.51 18.95 17.97
N ARG A 169 17.17 20.11 17.92
CA ARG A 169 18.29 20.37 18.85
C ARG A 169 17.65 20.39 20.25
N THR A 170 18.02 19.45 21.11
CA THR A 170 17.55 19.42 22.50
C THR A 170 17.97 20.71 23.20
N ALA A 171 17.01 21.35 23.88
CA ALA A 171 17.23 22.59 24.59
C ALA A 171 18.06 22.32 25.85
N GLY A 172 19.26 22.90 25.89
CA GLY A 172 20.26 22.76 26.95
C GLY A 172 21.57 23.50 26.61
N GLN A 173 21.81 23.81 25.34
CA GLN A 173 22.93 24.65 24.89
C GLN A 173 22.44 26.06 24.54
N LEU A 174 22.24 26.92 25.55
CA LEU A 174 22.40 28.35 25.35
C LEU A 174 23.91 28.60 25.29
N TYR A 175 24.46 28.80 24.10
CA TYR A 175 25.79 29.39 23.98
C TYR A 175 25.72 30.68 23.16
N ALA A 176 26.22 31.73 23.78
CA ALA A 176 26.34 33.08 23.25
C ALA A 176 27.15 33.08 21.95
N GLY A 177 26.67 33.86 20.97
CA GLY A 177 27.43 34.15 19.75
C GLY A 177 27.04 33.31 18.53
N GLN A 178 25.84 33.51 17.98
CA GLN A 178 25.58 33.16 16.58
C GLN A 178 25.22 34.42 15.79
N GLN A 179 26.25 35.01 15.15
CA GLN A 179 26.03 35.58 13.83
C GLN A 179 25.63 34.45 12.89
N ARG A 180 24.62 34.73 12.07
CA ARG A 180 23.97 33.81 11.14
C ARG A 180 24.99 33.21 10.16
N ASP A 181 25.09 31.88 10.10
CA ASP A 181 25.35 31.22 8.81
C ASP A 181 24.29 30.13 8.56
N ARG A 182 23.57 30.34 7.46
CA ARG A 182 22.46 29.56 6.95
C ARG A 182 22.97 28.42 6.07
N ARG A 183 23.69 27.44 6.61
CA ARG A 183 24.11 26.28 5.78
C ARG A 183 24.21 25.00 6.58
N ASN A 184 23.06 24.39 6.92
CA ASN A 184 23.03 22.96 7.21
C ASN A 184 22.23 22.25 6.11
N ASN A 185 22.98 21.90 5.07
CA ASN A 185 22.52 21.27 3.84
C ASN A 185 21.97 19.87 4.15
N HIS A 186 20.66 19.68 3.95
CA HIS A 186 19.97 18.41 4.19
C HIS A 186 20.20 17.49 2.98
N ASN A 187 20.77 16.31 3.20
CA ASN A 187 20.81 15.26 2.19
C ASN A 187 20.27 13.97 2.82
N TYR A 188 19.11 13.50 2.35
CA TYR A 188 18.54 12.20 2.74
C TYR A 188 18.46 11.34 1.49
N HIS A 189 19.15 10.19 1.51
CA HIS A 189 19.14 9.21 0.44
C HIS A 189 18.12 8.13 0.77
N GLN A 190 17.13 7.94 -0.09
CA GLN A 190 16.17 6.83 0.01
C GLN A 190 16.73 5.66 -0.83
N GLN A 191 16.80 4.45 -0.28
CA GLN A 191 16.93 3.24 -1.09
C GLN A 191 15.59 2.49 -1.11
N PRO A 192 15.03 2.16 -2.29
CA PRO A 192 13.84 1.32 -2.35
C PRO A 192 14.22 -0.14 -2.08
N TYR A 193 13.65 -0.71 -1.02
CA TYR A 193 13.76 -2.14 -0.73
C TYR A 193 12.86 -2.93 -1.70
N HIS A 194 13.46 -3.72 -2.59
CA HIS A 194 12.75 -4.72 -3.38
C HIS A 194 12.72 -6.03 -2.59
N GLY A 195 11.66 -6.23 -1.81
CA GLY A 195 11.38 -7.54 -1.21
C GLY A 195 11.00 -8.55 -2.28
N ARG A 196 11.92 -9.43 -2.68
CA ARG A 196 11.58 -10.70 -3.33
C ARG A 196 11.49 -11.77 -2.25
N HIS A 197 10.29 -12.30 -2.02
CA HIS A 197 10.09 -13.60 -1.39
C HIS A 197 9.54 -14.59 -2.42
N GLY A 198 10.19 -15.76 -2.49
CA GLY A 198 9.80 -16.88 -3.32
C GLY A 198 10.90 -17.95 -3.36
N CYS A 199 10.86 -18.86 -2.39
CA CYS A 199 11.73 -20.02 -2.19
C CYS A 199 11.74 -21.03 -3.35
N GLY A 200 12.80 -21.84 -3.42
CA GLY A 200 12.80 -23.15 -4.10
C GLY A 200 14.19 -23.77 -4.13
N CYS A 201 14.36 -24.86 -3.37
CA CYS A 201 15.63 -25.53 -3.07
C CYS A 201 16.15 -26.49 -4.16
N ALA A 202 17.47 -26.71 -4.08
CA ALA A 202 18.18 -28.00 -4.09
C ALA A 202 18.64 -28.68 -5.40
N GLU A 203 19.82 -29.30 -5.18
CA GLU A 203 20.50 -30.42 -5.85
C GLU A 203 21.40 -30.12 -7.05
N GLY A 204 22.70 -30.39 -6.83
CA GLY A 204 23.73 -30.37 -7.85
C GLY A 204 23.81 -31.67 -8.63
N LEU A 205 24.78 -31.73 -9.53
CA LEU A 205 25.57 -32.90 -9.97
C LEU A 205 26.48 -32.41 -11.12
N GLY A 206 27.76 -32.84 -11.10
CA GLY A 206 28.71 -32.67 -12.19
C GLY A 206 30.03 -32.08 -11.77
#